data_AF-A0A838ILZ9-F1
#
_entry.id   AF-A0A838ILZ9-F1
#
_cell.length_a   1.000
_cell.length_b   1.000
_cell.length_c   1.000
_cell.angle_alpha   90.00
_cell.angle_beta   90.00
_cell.angle_gamma   90.00
#
_symmetry.space_group_name_H-M   'P 1'
#
loop_
_entity.id
_entity.type
_entity.pdbx_description
1 polymer ?
#
loop_
_entity_poly.entity_id
_entity_poly.type
_entity_poly.pdbx_seq_one_letter_code
_entity_poly.pdbx_strand_id
1 'polypeptide(L)'
;MHQARLFASVLVVMLFALASCNFSDPLEAPADSGVADSIVHQDVVHLQDAPLLETSDCLPETNSIFCLINTAECGSVTALDECGIMRTADCGSCRAPDVCHDDNRCACAEESVTAFCEKLEAGCDSIAGTDACGAEKNYFCGLCPEATTCVSNACCEAPTDSELCLEFSLACGQAEVTDRCGAQRTIVCSTCSLPNNTCIDNQCCDGGSDEDLCAELGFLCGESAPVADRCGIERSLSCGQCPSSDFTCQNHQCCDGGSDQDLCAEAGLGCGQAQAVDACQTTRTIDCGGCSNASNISCQNNQCCEGEFDADLCALTNRQCGQAMATDSCNAQRTIHCGSCPSTNEVCQNNACCLGETEAELCSRAGTMCGDSTVTDTCGTARPINCSGPCPPNRTCGTVNNEWCCRNSGGNCG
;
A
#
# COMPACT_ATOMS: atom_id res chain seq x y z
N MET A 1 -27.86 27.70 -23.00
CA MET A 1 -28.72 27.08 -24.02
C MET A 1 -28.61 25.58 -23.86
N HIS A 2 -29.73 24.90 -23.56
CA HIS A 2 -29.99 23.45 -23.65
C HIS A 2 -29.09 22.51 -22.81
N GLN A 3 -29.56 21.61 -21.94
CA GLN A 3 -30.89 21.08 -21.62
C GLN A 3 -30.86 20.53 -20.19
N ALA A 4 -32.00 20.64 -19.51
CA ALA A 4 -32.33 20.06 -18.22
C ALA A 4 -33.53 19.13 -18.40
N ARG A 5 -33.84 18.31 -17.37
CA ARG A 5 -35.00 17.38 -17.16
C ARG A 5 -34.62 15.90 -17.44
N LEU A 6 -35.02 14.89 -16.65
CA LEU A 6 -36.26 14.67 -15.88
C LEU A 6 -36.05 13.86 -14.58
N PHE A 7 -36.87 14.18 -13.57
CA PHE A 7 -37.30 13.35 -12.44
C PHE A 7 -38.52 12.48 -12.84
N ALA A 8 -38.63 11.25 -12.32
CA ALA A 8 -39.88 10.53 -11.96
C ALA A 8 -39.51 9.16 -11.32
N SER A 9 -39.73 8.89 -10.03
CA SER A 9 -41.00 8.59 -9.34
C SER A 9 -41.67 7.29 -9.80
N VAL A 10 -41.45 6.19 -9.07
CA VAL A 10 -42.40 5.07 -8.95
C VAL A 10 -42.48 4.67 -7.47
N LEU A 11 -43.47 5.24 -6.79
CA LEU A 11 -43.96 4.86 -5.46
C LEU A 11 -45.48 4.82 -5.56
N VAL A 12 -46.07 3.63 -5.72
CA VAL A 12 -47.51 3.37 -5.56
C VAL A 12 -47.67 1.91 -5.07
N VAL A 13 -47.93 1.74 -3.76
CA VAL A 13 -49.22 1.27 -3.17
C VAL A 13 -49.62 -0.16 -3.54
N MET A 14 -49.62 -1.05 -2.54
CA MET A 14 -50.72 -2.02 -2.34
C MET A 14 -50.97 -2.17 -0.84
N LEU A 15 -52.15 -1.68 -0.47
CA LEU A 15 -52.80 -1.68 0.83
C LEU A 15 -53.73 -2.92 0.92
N PHE A 16 -53.86 -3.49 2.12
CA PHE A 16 -55.01 -4.22 2.67
C PHE A 16 -55.43 -5.58 2.10
N ALA A 17 -55.32 -6.61 2.95
CA ALA A 17 -56.40 -7.59 3.17
C ALA A 17 -56.27 -8.21 4.58
N LEU A 18 -56.95 -7.58 5.55
CA LEU A 18 -57.42 -8.23 6.78
C LEU A 18 -58.80 -8.81 6.50
N ALA A 19 -58.97 -10.12 6.64
CA ALA A 19 -60.26 -10.82 6.75
C ALA A 19 -60.00 -12.07 7.61
N SER A 20 -60.28 -12.05 8.92
CA SER A 20 -61.57 -12.35 9.55
C SER A 20 -62.23 -13.62 9.02
N CYS A 21 -61.97 -14.76 9.66
CA CYS A 21 -62.89 -15.90 9.70
C CYS A 21 -62.96 -16.41 11.15
N ASN A 22 -64.02 -15.99 11.83
CA ASN A 22 -64.59 -16.56 13.06
C ASN A 22 -65.88 -17.27 12.63
N PHE A 23 -66.05 -18.55 12.95
CA PHE A 23 -67.30 -19.35 12.99
C PHE A 23 -66.87 -20.83 13.04
N SER A 24 -67.39 -21.78 13.82
CA SER A 24 -68.36 -21.82 14.91
C SER A 24 -68.30 -23.22 15.55
N ASP A 25 -68.50 -23.24 16.86
CA ASP A 25 -69.13 -24.23 17.75
C ASP A 25 -68.73 -25.73 17.76
N PRO A 26 -68.56 -26.31 18.99
CA PRO A 26 -68.50 -27.74 19.24
C PRO A 26 -69.91 -28.33 19.43
N LEU A 27 -70.14 -29.52 18.86
CA LEU A 27 -71.38 -30.29 19.03
C LEU A 27 -71.35 -31.08 20.35
N GLU A 28 -72.26 -30.70 21.25
CA GLU A 28 -72.66 -31.43 22.44
C GLU A 28 -73.48 -32.71 22.11
N ALA A 29 -73.60 -33.54 23.15
CA ALA A 29 -74.22 -34.85 23.29
C ALA A 29 -75.60 -35.09 22.64
N PRO A 30 -76.08 -36.34 22.72
CA PRO A 30 -77.46 -36.54 23.17
C PRO A 30 -77.54 -37.45 24.40
N ALA A 31 -78.24 -36.94 25.40
CA ALA A 31 -78.94 -37.73 26.40
C ALA A 31 -80.40 -37.93 25.96
N ASP A 32 -80.92 -39.10 26.34
CA ASP A 32 -82.30 -39.37 26.75
C ASP A 32 -83.43 -39.33 25.71
N SER A 33 -84.15 -40.46 25.60
CA SER A 33 -85.62 -40.49 25.73
C SER A 33 -86.11 -41.93 25.74
N GLY A 34 -86.65 -42.34 26.89
CA GLY A 34 -87.44 -43.57 27.01
C GLY A 34 -88.82 -43.46 26.37
N VAL A 35 -89.43 -44.61 26.06
CA VAL A 35 -90.89 -44.79 26.08
C VAL A 35 -91.20 -46.23 26.52
N ALA A 36 -92.11 -46.33 27.49
CA ALA A 36 -92.69 -47.55 28.04
C ALA A 36 -93.94 -48.00 27.26
N ASP A 37 -94.22 -49.32 27.23
CA ASP A 37 -95.54 -49.94 27.47
C ASP A 37 -95.41 -51.47 27.28
N SER A 38 -95.49 -52.29 28.32
CA SER A 38 -96.70 -52.90 28.92
C SER A 38 -97.60 -53.67 27.94
N ILE A 39 -97.47 -55.00 27.92
CA ILE A 39 -98.60 -55.94 27.74
C ILE A 39 -98.43 -57.08 28.76
N VAL A 40 -99.59 -57.57 29.20
CA VAL A 40 -99.96 -58.16 30.48
C VAL A 40 -100.24 -59.67 30.35
N HIS A 41 -100.26 -60.34 31.51
CA HIS A 41 -100.91 -61.63 31.84
C HIS A 41 -100.11 -62.92 31.58
N GLN A 42 -99.64 -63.57 32.64
CA GLN A 42 -100.33 -64.56 33.50
C GLN A 42 -100.35 -65.94 32.85
N ASP A 43 -99.57 -66.87 33.41
CA ASP A 43 -100.17 -68.02 34.07
C ASP A 43 -99.19 -68.64 35.07
N VAL A 44 -99.63 -68.71 36.32
CA VAL A 44 -98.98 -69.40 37.43
C VAL A 44 -99.47 -70.84 37.40
N VAL A 45 -98.56 -71.79 37.15
CA VAL A 45 -98.84 -73.20 37.43
C VAL A 45 -97.82 -73.71 38.44
N HIS A 46 -98.34 -73.93 39.64
CA HIS A 46 -97.75 -74.67 40.74
C HIS A 46 -97.41 -76.10 40.29
N LEU A 47 -96.15 -76.49 40.41
CA LEU A 47 -95.77 -77.90 40.58
C LEU A 47 -94.74 -77.98 41.71
N GLN A 48 -95.24 -78.39 42.87
CA GLN A 48 -94.45 -78.90 43.99
C GLN A 48 -93.97 -80.32 43.66
N ASP A 49 -92.85 -80.67 44.28
CA ASP A 49 -92.33 -82.02 44.53
C ASP A 49 -91.68 -82.80 43.39
N ALA A 50 -90.33 -82.78 43.37
CA ALA A 50 -89.44 -83.95 43.55
C ALA A 50 -87.99 -83.61 43.09
N PRO A 51 -87.01 -84.49 43.31
CA PRO A 51 -86.23 -84.68 44.53
C PRO A 51 -84.77 -84.19 44.38
N LEU A 52 -84.07 -84.07 45.51
CA LEU A 52 -82.62 -83.85 45.57
C LEU A 52 -81.86 -84.90 44.76
N LEU A 53 -81.22 -84.47 43.66
CA LEU A 53 -80.23 -85.24 42.93
C LEU A 53 -78.95 -84.40 42.85
N GLU A 54 -77.86 -84.98 43.34
CA GLU A 54 -76.53 -84.41 43.31
C GLU A 54 -76.07 -84.13 41.87
N THR A 55 -75.54 -82.92 41.68
CA THR A 55 -74.43 -82.55 40.79
C THR A 55 -74.32 -83.29 39.45
N SER A 56 -74.71 -82.66 38.34
CA SER A 56 -73.92 -82.72 37.08
C SER A 56 -74.42 -81.86 35.91
N ASP A 57 -75.54 -81.13 35.97
CA ASP A 57 -75.97 -80.28 34.85
C ASP A 57 -75.71 -78.79 35.10
N CYS A 58 -74.49 -78.45 35.52
CA CYS A 58 -74.12 -77.04 35.47
C CYS A 58 -73.86 -76.65 34.01
N LEU A 59 -74.70 -75.74 33.50
CA LEU A 59 -74.55 -75.21 32.15
C LEU A 59 -73.50 -74.10 32.20
N PRO A 60 -72.32 -74.27 31.58
CA PRO A 60 -71.29 -73.24 31.62
C PRO A 60 -71.80 -71.99 30.90
N GLU A 61 -71.45 -70.82 31.43
CA GLU A 61 -71.78 -69.55 30.82
C GLU A 61 -71.15 -69.41 29.42
N THR A 62 -71.71 -68.53 28.58
CA THR A 62 -71.13 -68.25 27.25
C THR A 62 -69.77 -67.56 27.38
N ASN A 63 -68.91 -67.66 26.36
CA ASN A 63 -67.60 -66.99 26.37
C ASN A 63 -67.71 -65.48 26.64
N SER A 64 -68.73 -64.80 26.11
CA SER A 64 -68.96 -63.38 26.37
C SER A 64 -69.26 -63.08 27.84
N ILE A 65 -70.01 -63.95 28.52
CA ILE A 65 -70.32 -63.79 29.95
C ILE A 65 -69.08 -64.10 30.80
N PHE A 66 -68.32 -65.13 30.47
CA PHE A 66 -67.07 -65.47 31.16
C PHE A 66 -65.99 -64.40 31.04
N CYS A 67 -65.83 -63.81 29.86
CA CYS A 67 -64.91 -62.70 29.67
C CYS A 67 -65.36 -61.46 30.46
N LEU A 68 -66.67 -61.16 30.50
CA LEU A 68 -67.22 -60.07 31.31
C LEU A 68 -66.97 -60.28 32.81
N ILE A 69 -67.22 -61.50 33.34
CA ILE A 69 -67.01 -61.83 34.75
C ILE A 69 -65.53 -61.74 35.13
N ASN A 70 -64.63 -62.17 34.24
CA ASN A 70 -63.18 -62.08 34.46
C ASN A 70 -62.61 -60.68 34.10
N THR A 71 -63.46 -59.72 33.74
CA THR A 71 -63.08 -58.35 33.34
C THR A 71 -62.07 -58.29 32.20
N ALA A 72 -62.14 -59.27 31.30
CA ALA A 72 -61.27 -59.42 30.14
C ALA A 72 -61.94 -58.89 28.88
N GLU A 73 -61.22 -58.03 28.18
CA GLU A 73 -61.62 -57.35 26.95
C GLU A 73 -60.95 -57.96 25.71
N CYS A 74 -59.87 -58.74 25.91
CA CYS A 74 -59.09 -59.34 24.85
C CYS A 74 -58.28 -60.57 25.32
N GLY A 75 -57.75 -61.33 24.35
CA GLY A 75 -56.84 -62.44 24.60
C GLY A 75 -57.51 -63.65 25.25
N SER A 76 -56.71 -64.64 25.60
CA SER A 76 -57.21 -65.90 26.18
C SER A 76 -57.20 -65.85 27.71
N VAL A 77 -58.36 -66.04 28.33
CA VAL A 77 -58.51 -66.13 29.79
C VAL A 77 -58.70 -67.58 30.19
N THR A 78 -57.97 -68.03 31.22
CA THR A 78 -58.13 -69.35 31.81
C THR A 78 -58.53 -69.23 33.28
N ALA A 79 -59.78 -69.58 33.58
CA ALA A 79 -60.38 -69.43 34.91
C ALA A 79 -61.47 -70.49 35.14
N LEU A 80 -61.98 -70.57 36.37
CA LEU A 80 -63.15 -71.37 36.69
C LEU A 80 -64.39 -70.71 36.06
N ASP A 81 -65.19 -71.50 35.37
CA ASP A 81 -66.56 -71.10 35.00
C ASP A 81 -67.48 -71.08 36.23
N GLU A 82 -68.74 -70.69 36.05
CA GLU A 82 -69.74 -70.69 37.14
C GLU A 82 -70.02 -72.10 37.66
N CYS A 83 -69.60 -73.13 36.93
CA CYS A 83 -69.68 -74.54 37.28
C CYS A 83 -68.49 -75.05 38.08
N GLY A 84 -67.48 -74.21 38.31
CA GLY A 84 -66.24 -74.60 39.00
C GLY A 84 -65.32 -75.47 38.14
N ILE A 85 -65.47 -75.46 36.82
CA ILE A 85 -64.59 -76.16 35.87
C ILE A 85 -63.64 -75.14 35.24
N MET A 86 -62.35 -75.46 35.23
CA MET A 86 -61.35 -74.64 34.53
C MET A 86 -61.59 -74.69 33.03
N ARG A 87 -61.78 -73.53 32.41
CA ARG A 87 -61.87 -73.41 30.96
C ARG A 87 -61.05 -72.23 30.45
N THR A 88 -60.73 -72.30 29.16
CA THR A 88 -60.05 -71.22 28.43
C THR A 88 -61.00 -70.66 27.37
N ALA A 89 -61.22 -69.35 27.39
CA ALA A 89 -62.01 -68.66 26.38
C ALA A 89 -61.21 -67.50 25.77
N ASP A 90 -61.40 -67.26 24.47
CA ASP A 90 -60.89 -66.10 23.77
C ASP A 90 -61.87 -64.92 23.94
N CYS A 91 -61.39 -63.86 24.58
CA CYS A 91 -62.13 -62.65 24.90
C CYS A 91 -62.03 -61.58 23.81
N GLY A 92 -61.42 -61.90 22.67
CA GLY A 92 -61.38 -61.03 21.49
C GLY A 92 -60.02 -60.35 21.29
N SER A 93 -60.03 -59.29 20.49
CA SER A 93 -58.84 -58.54 20.12
C SER A 93 -59.09 -57.04 20.22
N CYS A 94 -58.05 -56.29 20.56
CA CYS A 94 -58.11 -54.84 20.69
C CYS A 94 -58.15 -54.15 19.32
N ARG A 95 -58.77 -52.97 19.27
CA ARG A 95 -58.74 -52.11 18.08
C ARG A 95 -57.46 -51.28 18.11
N ALA A 96 -56.71 -51.28 17.01
CA ALA A 96 -55.51 -50.46 16.89
C ALA A 96 -55.80 -48.97 17.22
N PRO A 97 -54.93 -48.29 17.99
CA PRO A 97 -53.57 -48.70 18.38
C PRO A 97 -53.47 -49.58 19.65
N ASP A 98 -54.59 -49.92 20.29
CA ASP A 98 -54.57 -50.69 21.53
C ASP A 98 -54.08 -52.12 21.31
N VAL A 99 -53.29 -52.61 22.25
CA VAL A 99 -52.81 -53.99 22.32
C VAL A 99 -53.38 -54.68 23.56
N CYS A 100 -53.45 -56.00 23.51
CA CYS A 100 -53.90 -56.77 24.65
C CYS A 100 -52.76 -56.93 25.65
N HIS A 101 -52.93 -56.43 26.87
CA HIS A 101 -51.95 -56.56 27.94
C HIS A 101 -52.16 -57.84 28.75
N ASP A 102 -51.22 -58.14 29.66
CA ASP A 102 -51.20 -59.36 30.48
C ASP A 102 -52.41 -59.49 31.43
N ASP A 103 -53.12 -58.39 31.70
CA ASP A 103 -54.37 -58.35 32.48
C ASP A 103 -55.63 -58.54 31.64
N ASN A 104 -55.46 -58.95 30.37
CA ASN A 104 -56.52 -59.15 29.39
C ASN A 104 -57.36 -57.89 29.11
N ARG A 105 -56.81 -56.69 29.37
CA ARG A 105 -57.44 -55.41 29.01
C ARG A 105 -56.80 -54.81 27.78
N CYS A 106 -57.59 -54.06 27.02
CA CYS A 106 -57.09 -53.27 25.92
C CYS A 106 -56.53 -51.95 26.43
N ALA A 107 -55.26 -51.71 26.18
CA ALA A 107 -54.65 -50.42 26.42
C ALA A 107 -53.66 -50.11 25.29
N CYS A 108 -53.37 -48.83 25.12
CA CYS A 108 -52.45 -48.41 24.08
C CYS A 108 -51.03 -48.86 24.41
N ALA A 109 -50.37 -49.49 23.43
CA ALA A 109 -48.98 -49.88 23.56
C ALA A 109 -48.10 -48.64 23.75
N GLU A 110 -47.22 -48.65 24.75
CA GLU A 110 -46.28 -47.56 24.94
C GLU A 110 -45.38 -47.40 23.70
N GLU A 111 -45.37 -46.19 23.14
CA GLU A 111 -44.44 -45.81 22.07
C GLU A 111 -43.02 -45.76 22.65
N SER A 112 -42.06 -46.38 21.97
CA SER A 112 -40.66 -46.29 22.39
C SER A 112 -40.13 -44.87 22.20
N VAL A 113 -39.18 -44.46 23.03
CA VAL A 113 -38.55 -43.13 22.91
C VAL A 113 -37.96 -42.91 21.51
N THR A 114 -37.32 -43.94 20.93
CA THR A 114 -36.76 -43.87 19.57
C THR A 114 -37.85 -43.63 18.52
N ALA A 115 -38.96 -44.36 18.57
CA ALA A 115 -40.06 -44.18 17.63
C ALA A 115 -40.71 -42.79 17.76
N PHE A 116 -40.89 -42.30 18.99
CA PHE A 116 -41.41 -40.97 19.26
C PHE A 116 -40.51 -39.88 18.67
N CYS A 117 -39.19 -39.99 18.87
CA CYS A 117 -38.20 -39.03 18.37
C CYS A 117 -38.07 -39.07 16.84
N GLU A 118 -38.07 -40.26 16.23
CA GLU A 118 -38.08 -40.40 14.77
C GLU A 118 -39.34 -39.80 14.13
N LYS A 119 -40.51 -40.01 14.74
CA LYS A 119 -41.79 -39.44 14.30
C LYS A 119 -41.77 -37.91 14.27
N LEU A 120 -41.07 -37.28 15.22
CA LEU A 120 -40.95 -35.83 15.32
C LEU A 120 -39.69 -35.28 14.63
N GLU A 121 -38.95 -36.12 13.91
CA GLU A 121 -37.67 -35.77 13.26
C GLU A 121 -36.66 -35.14 14.24
N ALA A 122 -36.72 -35.53 15.51
CA ALA A 122 -35.89 -35.02 16.59
C ALA A 122 -34.69 -35.95 16.84
N GLY A 123 -33.49 -35.44 16.64
CA GLY A 123 -32.22 -36.14 16.89
C GLY A 123 -31.49 -35.70 18.16
N CYS A 124 -31.94 -34.61 18.81
CA CYS A 124 -31.30 -34.05 19.99
C CYS A 124 -32.27 -33.26 20.88
N ASP A 125 -31.85 -33.01 22.12
CA ASP A 125 -32.61 -32.32 23.17
C ASP A 125 -33.96 -33.00 23.49
N SER A 126 -34.72 -32.38 24.39
CA SER A 126 -36.07 -32.81 24.71
C SER A 126 -37.08 -32.19 23.75
N ILE A 127 -38.05 -32.98 23.31
CA ILE A 127 -39.17 -32.51 22.49
C ILE A 127 -40.50 -32.96 23.09
N ALA A 128 -41.44 -32.02 23.13
CA ALA A 128 -42.81 -32.28 23.56
C ALA A 128 -43.70 -32.59 22.34
N GLY A 129 -44.59 -33.56 22.50
CA GLY A 129 -45.54 -33.93 21.46
C GLY A 129 -46.47 -35.04 21.92
N THR A 130 -47.45 -35.34 21.08
CA THR A 130 -48.43 -36.38 21.36
C THR A 130 -47.88 -37.75 20.95
N ASP A 131 -47.92 -38.73 21.86
CA ASP A 131 -47.55 -40.11 21.56
C ASP A 131 -48.60 -40.81 20.67
N ALA A 132 -48.33 -42.06 20.26
CA ALA A 132 -49.28 -42.87 19.49
C ALA A 132 -50.63 -43.13 20.20
N CYS A 133 -50.71 -42.87 21.50
CA CYS A 133 -51.87 -43.08 22.36
C CYS A 133 -52.69 -41.80 22.59
N GLY A 134 -52.26 -40.66 22.04
CA GLY A 134 -52.93 -39.38 22.24
C GLY A 134 -52.51 -38.66 23.53
N ALA A 135 -51.51 -39.16 24.27
CA ALA A 135 -51.02 -38.52 25.47
C ALA A 135 -49.86 -37.56 25.14
N GLU A 136 -49.84 -36.39 25.79
CA GLU A 136 -48.71 -35.46 25.72
C GLU A 136 -47.50 -36.03 26.47
N LYS A 137 -46.39 -36.17 25.77
CA LYS A 137 -45.11 -36.66 26.30
C LYS A 137 -44.01 -35.66 26.02
N ASN A 138 -42.97 -35.70 26.85
CA ASN A 138 -41.73 -34.96 26.65
C ASN A 138 -40.56 -35.95 26.81
N TYR A 139 -39.89 -36.26 25.71
CA TYR A 139 -38.80 -37.23 25.69
C TYR A 139 -37.49 -36.59 25.24
N PHE A 140 -36.39 -37.09 25.78
CA PHE A 140 -35.04 -36.70 25.39
C PHE A 140 -34.57 -37.55 24.21
N CYS A 141 -34.37 -36.92 23.06
CA CYS A 141 -34.07 -37.60 21.79
C CYS A 141 -32.57 -37.81 21.53
N GLY A 142 -31.71 -37.29 22.39
CA GLY A 142 -30.28 -37.54 22.36
C GLY A 142 -29.42 -36.29 22.48
N LEU A 143 -28.13 -36.49 22.31
CA LEU A 143 -27.14 -35.43 22.17
C LEU A 143 -26.57 -35.48 20.77
N CYS A 144 -26.19 -34.32 20.25
CA CYS A 144 -25.48 -34.25 18.99
C CYS A 144 -24.05 -34.77 19.12
N PRO A 145 -23.50 -35.40 18.04
CA PRO A 145 -22.09 -35.81 18.01
C PRO A 145 -21.17 -34.59 18.13
N GLU A 146 -19.90 -34.84 18.48
CA GLU A 146 -18.90 -33.77 18.67
C GLU A 146 -18.86 -32.80 17.47
N ALA A 147 -18.71 -31.50 17.75
CA ALA A 147 -18.69 -30.39 16.79
C ALA A 147 -20.04 -30.01 16.12
N THR A 148 -21.18 -30.54 16.58
CA THR A 148 -22.52 -30.09 16.13
C THR A 148 -23.35 -29.55 17.28
N THR A 149 -24.21 -28.56 17.01
CA THR A 149 -25.09 -27.93 18.01
C THR A 149 -26.54 -28.37 17.78
N CYS A 150 -27.29 -28.61 18.85
CA CYS A 150 -28.71 -28.89 18.73
C CYS A 150 -29.48 -27.59 18.45
N VAL A 151 -30.14 -27.53 17.30
CA VAL A 151 -30.95 -26.38 16.87
C VAL A 151 -32.27 -26.93 16.39
N SER A 152 -33.37 -26.50 17.03
CA SER A 152 -34.72 -26.98 16.71
C SER A 152 -34.81 -28.52 16.69
N ASN A 153 -34.22 -29.17 17.70
CA ASN A 153 -34.18 -30.63 17.87
C ASN A 153 -33.44 -31.41 16.74
N ALA A 154 -32.74 -30.72 15.85
CA ALA A 154 -31.87 -31.31 14.83
C ALA A 154 -30.40 -30.93 15.09
N CYS A 155 -29.48 -31.83 14.76
CA CYS A 155 -28.05 -31.56 14.88
C CYS A 155 -27.55 -30.72 13.71
N CYS A 156 -27.06 -29.53 14.01
CA CYS A 156 -26.55 -28.58 13.04
C CYS A 156 -25.02 -28.56 13.06
N GLU A 157 -24.41 -28.81 11.89
CA GLU A 157 -22.99 -28.63 11.67
C GLU A 157 -22.71 -27.18 11.30
N ALA A 158 -21.97 -26.50 12.20
CA ALA A 158 -21.63 -25.10 12.04
C ALA A 158 -20.71 -24.92 10.81
N PRO A 159 -21.04 -24.01 9.89
CA PRO A 159 -20.17 -23.73 8.75
C PRO A 159 -18.83 -23.16 9.21
N THR A 160 -17.79 -23.45 8.44
CA THR A 160 -16.48 -22.82 8.59
C THR A 160 -16.53 -21.33 8.22
N ASP A 161 -15.57 -20.55 8.71
CA ASP A 161 -15.46 -19.12 8.37
C ASP A 161 -15.36 -18.92 6.85
N SER A 162 -14.66 -19.81 6.13
CA SER A 162 -14.55 -19.75 4.67
C SER A 162 -15.88 -19.99 3.96
N GLU A 163 -16.73 -20.89 4.47
CA GLU A 163 -18.06 -21.11 3.91
C GLU A 163 -18.96 -19.90 4.15
N LEU A 164 -18.90 -19.32 5.34
CA LEU A 164 -19.64 -18.09 5.66
C LEU A 164 -19.17 -16.90 4.82
N CYS A 165 -17.86 -16.73 4.59
CA CYS A 165 -17.36 -15.68 3.70
C CYS A 165 -17.92 -15.81 2.28
N LEU A 166 -18.01 -17.04 1.74
CA LEU A 166 -18.60 -17.30 0.43
C LEU A 166 -20.12 -17.06 0.42
N GLU A 167 -20.83 -17.54 1.45
CA GLU A 167 -22.28 -17.40 1.59
C GLU A 167 -22.71 -15.92 1.65
N PHE A 168 -21.98 -15.11 2.42
CA PHE A 168 -22.26 -13.68 2.57
C PHE A 168 -21.54 -12.80 1.53
N SER A 169 -20.87 -13.39 0.54
CA SER A 169 -20.12 -12.68 -0.51
C SER A 169 -19.09 -11.67 0.04
N LEU A 170 -18.42 -12.04 1.12
CA LEU A 170 -17.41 -11.24 1.81
C LEU A 170 -16.02 -11.63 1.27
N ALA A 171 -15.41 -10.75 0.47
CA ALA A 171 -14.09 -11.00 -0.09
C ALA A 171 -12.97 -10.82 0.97
N CYS A 172 -13.20 -9.93 1.93
CA CYS A 172 -12.21 -9.59 2.94
C CYS A 172 -12.84 -9.02 4.21
N GLY A 173 -12.01 -8.82 5.24
CA GLY A 173 -12.39 -8.05 6.43
C GLY A 173 -13.05 -8.89 7.51
N GLN A 174 -13.67 -8.19 8.47
CA GLN A 174 -14.39 -8.81 9.58
C GLN A 174 -15.88 -8.53 9.47
N ALA A 175 -16.70 -9.54 9.69
CA ALA A 175 -18.15 -9.41 9.66
C ALA A 175 -18.79 -10.15 10.83
N GLU A 176 -19.88 -9.57 11.34
CA GLU A 176 -20.81 -10.21 12.25
C GLU A 176 -21.90 -10.89 11.42
N VAL A 177 -21.96 -12.22 11.47
CA VAL A 177 -22.97 -13.01 10.75
C VAL A 177 -23.69 -13.94 11.71
N THR A 178 -24.93 -14.27 11.37
CA THR A 178 -25.64 -15.39 12.00
C THR A 178 -25.51 -16.59 11.09
N ASP A 179 -24.91 -17.66 11.58
CA ASP A 179 -24.80 -18.89 10.80
C ASP A 179 -26.15 -19.61 10.68
N ARG A 180 -26.21 -20.62 9.82
CA ARG A 180 -27.41 -21.46 9.64
C ARG A 180 -27.81 -22.27 10.88
N CYS A 181 -26.96 -22.33 11.91
CA CYS A 181 -27.28 -22.91 13.22
C CYS A 181 -27.81 -21.86 14.21
N GLY A 182 -28.01 -20.61 13.77
CA GLY A 182 -28.52 -19.52 14.61
C GLY A 182 -27.48 -18.90 15.54
N ALA A 183 -26.21 -19.32 15.47
CA ALA A 183 -25.16 -18.72 16.29
C ALA A 183 -24.67 -17.42 15.63
N GLN A 184 -24.58 -16.35 16.43
CA GLN A 184 -23.91 -15.12 16.01
C GLN A 184 -22.39 -15.30 16.11
N ARG A 185 -21.68 -14.94 15.04
CA ARG A 185 -20.24 -15.15 14.93
C ARG A 185 -19.56 -13.95 14.29
N THR A 186 -18.39 -13.58 14.84
CA THR A 186 -17.41 -12.73 14.17
C THR A 186 -16.53 -13.61 13.29
N ILE A 187 -16.60 -13.43 11.98
CA ILE A 187 -15.75 -14.14 11.02
C ILE A 187 -14.69 -13.21 10.44
N VAL A 188 -13.54 -13.77 10.08
CA VAL A 188 -12.47 -13.05 9.39
C VAL A 188 -12.28 -13.65 8.00
N CYS A 189 -12.67 -12.90 6.98
CA CYS A 189 -12.45 -13.26 5.58
C CYS A 189 -11.02 -12.88 5.16
N SER A 190 -10.55 -13.49 4.07
CA SER A 190 -9.17 -13.33 3.58
C SER A 190 -8.72 -11.87 3.45
N THR A 191 -7.43 -11.61 3.51
CA THR A 191 -6.89 -10.31 3.11
C THR A 191 -6.86 -10.20 1.59
N CYS A 192 -7.04 -9.00 1.06
CA CYS A 192 -6.87 -8.77 -0.37
C CYS A 192 -5.44 -9.13 -0.80
N SER A 193 -5.32 -9.95 -1.84
CA SER A 193 -4.07 -10.62 -2.21
C SER A 193 -3.16 -9.79 -3.12
N LEU A 194 -3.71 -8.73 -3.72
CA LEU A 194 -2.96 -7.86 -4.62
C LEU A 194 -2.38 -6.66 -3.86
N PRO A 195 -1.20 -6.16 -4.28
CA PRO A 195 -0.66 -4.90 -3.79
C PRO A 195 -1.67 -3.77 -3.99
N ASN A 196 -1.73 -2.83 -3.05
CA ASN A 196 -2.65 -1.67 -3.06
C ASN A 196 -4.15 -2.01 -2.99
N ASN A 197 -4.53 -3.29 -2.89
CA ASN A 197 -5.92 -3.61 -2.62
C ASN A 197 -6.23 -3.37 -1.14
N THR A 198 -7.29 -2.61 -0.89
CA THR A 198 -7.78 -2.38 0.47
C THR A 198 -9.16 -3.00 0.64
N CYS A 199 -9.39 -3.53 1.83
CA CYS A 199 -10.70 -4.02 2.20
C CYS A 199 -11.61 -2.85 2.59
N ILE A 200 -12.65 -2.62 1.80
CA ILE A 200 -13.68 -1.59 2.04
C ILE A 200 -15.03 -2.26 1.92
N ASP A 201 -15.87 -2.11 2.94
CA ASP A 201 -17.21 -2.72 3.01
C ASP A 201 -17.20 -4.23 2.68
N ASN A 202 -16.20 -4.94 3.22
CA ASN A 202 -15.94 -6.38 3.01
C ASN A 202 -15.69 -6.79 1.55
N GLN A 203 -15.38 -5.83 0.68
CA GLN A 203 -14.96 -6.04 -0.70
C GLN A 203 -13.51 -5.59 -0.89
N CYS A 204 -12.78 -6.31 -1.73
CA CYS A 204 -11.47 -5.88 -2.15
C CYS A 204 -11.61 -4.80 -3.21
N CYS A 205 -11.28 -3.57 -2.83
CA CYS A 205 -11.14 -2.47 -3.76
C CYS A 205 -9.70 -2.43 -4.27
N ASP A 206 -9.53 -2.40 -5.60
CA ASP A 206 -8.24 -2.21 -6.25
C ASP A 206 -7.93 -0.71 -6.35
N GLY A 207 -6.96 -0.27 -5.55
CA GLY A 207 -6.49 1.13 -5.54
C GLY A 207 -5.72 1.53 -6.80
N GLY A 208 -5.45 0.58 -7.71
CA GLY A 208 -4.64 0.77 -8.90
C GLY A 208 -3.14 0.76 -8.59
N SER A 209 -2.34 0.61 -9.64
CA SER A 209 -0.89 0.83 -9.54
C SER A 209 -0.56 2.32 -9.52
N ASP A 210 0.66 2.68 -9.09
CA ASP A 210 1.15 4.05 -9.20
C ASP A 210 1.15 4.50 -10.67
N GLU A 211 1.58 3.63 -11.59
CA GLU A 211 1.62 3.91 -13.02
C GLU A 211 0.24 4.28 -13.59
N ASP A 212 -0.80 3.51 -13.24
CA ASP A 212 -2.17 3.76 -13.70
C ASP A 212 -2.71 5.10 -13.18
N LEU A 213 -2.51 5.39 -11.89
CA LEU A 213 -2.98 6.64 -11.28
C LEU A 213 -2.21 7.85 -11.80
N CYS A 214 -0.90 7.72 -12.00
CA CYS A 214 -0.08 8.78 -12.59
C CYS A 214 -0.54 9.08 -14.02
N ALA A 215 -0.87 8.06 -14.82
CA ALA A 215 -1.42 8.25 -16.15
C ALA A 215 -2.80 8.97 -16.13
N GLU A 216 -3.68 8.62 -15.18
CA GLU A 216 -4.98 9.29 -15.01
C GLU A 216 -4.83 10.77 -14.59
N LEU A 217 -3.85 11.07 -13.74
CA LEU A 217 -3.55 12.43 -13.27
C LEU A 217 -2.69 13.24 -14.26
N GLY A 218 -2.20 12.60 -15.32
CA GLY A 218 -1.30 13.22 -16.30
C GLY A 218 0.11 13.50 -15.75
N PHE A 219 0.54 12.77 -14.72
CA PHE A 219 1.86 12.86 -14.13
C PHE A 219 2.84 11.94 -14.87
N LEU A 220 3.91 12.51 -15.42
CA LEU A 220 4.94 11.81 -16.19
C LEU A 220 6.18 11.46 -15.35
N CYS A 221 6.35 12.11 -14.19
CA CYS A 221 7.54 11.94 -13.36
C CYS A 221 7.32 12.40 -11.92
N GLY A 222 8.23 11.97 -11.05
CA GLY A 222 8.37 12.48 -9.68
C GLY A 222 7.37 11.90 -8.69
N GLU A 223 7.46 12.37 -7.45
CA GLU A 223 6.58 11.94 -6.35
C GLU A 223 5.40 12.90 -6.21
N SER A 224 4.18 12.38 -6.18
CA SER A 224 2.99 13.20 -5.96
C SER A 224 2.81 13.59 -4.48
N ALA A 225 2.12 14.71 -4.27
CA ALA A 225 1.41 14.91 -3.00
C ALA A 225 0.40 13.75 -2.77
N PRO A 226 -0.03 13.49 -1.53
CA PRO A 226 -1.06 12.50 -1.27
C PRO A 226 -2.31 12.75 -2.11
N VAL A 227 -2.70 11.76 -2.90
CA VAL A 227 -3.91 11.76 -3.71
C VAL A 227 -4.74 10.56 -3.33
N ALA A 228 -6.06 10.73 -3.34
CA ALA A 228 -6.97 9.62 -3.14
C ALA A 228 -6.87 8.66 -4.33
N ASP A 229 -6.63 7.39 -4.05
CA ASP A 229 -6.70 6.33 -5.04
C ASP A 229 -8.16 6.01 -5.42
N ARG A 230 -8.36 4.99 -6.27
CA ARG A 230 -9.72 4.57 -6.69
C ARG A 230 -10.58 4.03 -5.54
N CYS A 231 -9.96 3.75 -4.39
CA CYS A 231 -10.61 3.30 -3.16
C CYS A 231 -10.83 4.45 -2.16
N GLY A 232 -10.46 5.68 -2.52
CA GLY A 232 -10.59 6.86 -1.67
C GLY A 232 -9.50 6.98 -0.60
N ILE A 233 -8.43 6.18 -0.68
CA ILE A 233 -7.34 6.19 0.29
C ILE A 233 -6.24 7.12 -0.19
N GLU A 234 -5.82 8.04 0.65
CA GLU A 234 -4.74 8.96 0.31
C GLU A 234 -3.38 8.26 0.34
N ARG A 235 -2.65 8.35 -0.78
CA ARG A 235 -1.27 7.85 -0.89
C ARG A 235 -0.44 8.73 -1.81
N SER A 236 0.87 8.76 -1.57
CA SER A 236 1.84 9.35 -2.49
C SER A 236 2.10 8.37 -3.63
N LEU A 237 2.20 8.88 -4.85
CA LEU A 237 2.45 8.11 -6.06
C LEU A 237 3.86 8.38 -6.57
N SER A 238 4.56 7.33 -7.00
CA SER A 238 5.82 7.45 -7.71
C SER A 238 5.60 7.36 -9.22
N CYS A 239 5.56 8.51 -9.90
CA CYS A 239 5.21 8.61 -11.32
C CYS A 239 6.40 8.41 -12.27
N GLY A 240 7.44 7.71 -11.82
CA GLY A 240 8.61 7.40 -12.63
C GLY A 240 9.62 8.56 -12.77
N GLN A 241 10.50 8.41 -13.75
CA GLN A 241 11.59 9.34 -14.05
C GLN A 241 11.51 9.80 -15.50
N CYS A 242 12.11 10.95 -15.78
CA CYS A 242 12.13 11.48 -17.14
C CYS A 242 12.99 10.64 -18.09
N PRO A 243 12.75 10.73 -19.43
CA PRO A 243 13.34 9.82 -20.41
C PRO A 243 14.87 9.86 -20.49
N SER A 244 15.49 10.99 -20.14
CA SER A 244 16.94 11.17 -20.02
C SER A 244 17.27 12.14 -18.90
N SER A 245 18.57 12.24 -18.57
CA SER A 245 19.09 13.20 -17.58
C SER A 245 18.96 14.66 -17.99
N ASP A 246 18.67 14.94 -19.26
CA ASP A 246 18.52 16.31 -19.78
C ASP A 246 17.14 16.89 -19.42
N PHE A 247 16.19 16.02 -19.07
CA PHE A 247 14.86 16.41 -18.63
C PHE A 247 14.83 16.52 -17.12
N THR A 248 14.37 17.67 -16.63
CA THR A 248 14.10 17.85 -15.21
C THR A 248 12.62 17.61 -14.96
N CYS A 249 12.31 16.87 -13.89
CA CYS A 249 10.94 16.71 -13.47
C CYS A 249 10.46 17.96 -12.74
N GLN A 250 9.46 18.64 -13.30
CA GLN A 250 8.82 19.79 -12.67
C GLN A 250 7.31 19.72 -12.82
N ASN A 251 6.59 19.95 -11.71
CA ASN A 251 5.12 19.86 -11.68
C ASN A 251 4.59 18.58 -12.35
N HIS A 252 5.29 17.46 -12.10
CA HIS A 252 5.01 16.15 -12.69
C HIS A 252 5.10 16.08 -14.22
N GLN A 253 5.78 17.03 -14.86
CA GLN A 253 6.08 17.03 -16.28
C GLN A 253 7.58 16.94 -16.51
N CYS A 254 7.96 16.20 -17.54
CA CYS A 254 9.34 16.18 -18.00
C CYS A 254 9.58 17.38 -18.90
N CYS A 255 10.40 18.30 -18.42
CA CYS A 255 10.72 19.51 -19.14
C CYS A 255 12.19 19.48 -19.58
N ASP A 256 12.41 19.77 -20.86
CA ASP A 256 13.74 19.97 -21.44
C ASP A 256 14.19 21.41 -21.14
N GLY A 257 15.24 21.55 -20.33
CA GLY A 257 15.82 22.84 -19.97
C GLY A 257 16.60 23.50 -21.12
N GLY A 258 16.68 22.85 -22.28
CA GLY A 258 17.48 23.29 -23.42
C GLY A 258 18.97 23.05 -23.21
N SER A 259 19.78 23.38 -24.20
CA SER A 259 21.24 23.34 -24.06
C SER A 259 21.78 24.62 -23.42
N ASP A 260 22.98 24.56 -22.83
CA ASP A 260 23.69 25.76 -22.38
C ASP A 260 23.87 26.75 -23.55
N GLN A 261 24.12 26.25 -24.76
CA GLN A 261 24.28 27.08 -25.97
C GLN A 261 23.03 27.90 -26.30
N ASP A 262 21.85 27.29 -26.20
CA ASP A 262 20.58 27.97 -26.50
C ASP A 262 20.32 29.08 -25.47
N LEU A 263 20.55 28.79 -24.19
CA LEU A 263 20.38 29.78 -23.12
C LEU A 263 21.40 30.91 -23.20
N CYS A 264 22.64 30.62 -23.60
CA CYS A 264 23.65 31.63 -23.85
C CYS A 264 23.23 32.57 -25.00
N ALA A 265 22.69 32.02 -26.09
CA ALA A 265 22.20 32.80 -27.21
C ALA A 265 21.00 33.68 -26.82
N GLU A 266 20.05 33.15 -26.04
CA GLU A 266 18.88 33.88 -25.57
C GLU A 266 19.25 34.98 -24.55
N ALA A 267 20.22 34.71 -23.67
CA ALA A 267 20.73 35.67 -22.70
C ALA A 267 21.75 36.68 -23.31
N GLY A 268 22.12 36.53 -24.58
CA GLY A 268 23.08 37.40 -25.26
C GLY A 268 24.52 37.28 -24.74
N LEU A 269 24.89 36.10 -24.25
CA LEU A 269 26.19 35.80 -23.65
C LEU A 269 27.09 35.13 -24.69
N GLY A 270 28.28 35.68 -24.90
CA GLY A 270 29.26 35.17 -25.86
C GLY A 270 30.31 34.23 -25.26
N CYS A 271 30.47 34.23 -23.93
CA CYS A 271 31.47 33.44 -23.22
C CYS A 271 31.22 33.46 -21.70
N GLY A 272 31.95 32.62 -20.97
CA GLY A 272 31.98 32.61 -19.50
C GLY A 272 30.79 31.90 -18.88
N GLN A 273 30.74 31.92 -17.54
CA GLN A 273 29.64 31.32 -16.78
C GLN A 273 28.61 32.37 -16.38
N ALA A 274 27.34 32.02 -16.47
CA ALA A 274 26.23 32.88 -16.07
C ALA A 274 25.11 32.09 -15.41
N GLN A 275 24.23 32.78 -14.68
CA GLN A 275 22.95 32.22 -14.25
C GLN A 275 21.91 32.54 -15.31
N ALA A 276 21.21 31.52 -15.81
CA ALA A 276 20.07 31.69 -16.71
C ALA A 276 18.88 30.87 -16.21
N VAL A 277 17.68 31.38 -16.47
CA VAL A 277 16.44 30.65 -16.24
C VAL A 277 16.15 29.87 -17.51
N ASP A 278 16.04 28.56 -17.40
CA ASP A 278 15.73 27.70 -18.53
C ASP A 278 14.23 27.70 -18.91
N ALA A 279 13.88 26.98 -19.98
CA ALA A 279 12.49 26.80 -20.41
C ALA A 279 11.60 26.15 -19.34
N CYS A 280 12.22 25.49 -18.35
CA CYS A 280 11.58 24.88 -17.20
C CYS A 280 11.52 25.84 -16.00
N GLN A 281 11.82 27.13 -16.16
CA GLN A 281 11.85 28.09 -15.06
C GLN A 281 12.85 27.74 -13.95
N THR A 282 13.82 26.86 -14.23
CA THR A 282 14.92 26.54 -13.32
C THR A 282 16.06 27.51 -13.56
N THR A 283 16.54 28.15 -12.49
CA THR A 283 17.80 28.89 -12.56
C THR A 283 18.96 27.92 -12.50
N ARG A 284 19.80 27.91 -13.53
CA ARG A 284 21.03 27.10 -13.57
C ARG A 284 22.25 27.92 -13.99
N THR A 285 23.41 27.45 -13.55
CA THR A 285 24.69 27.94 -14.06
C THR A 285 24.91 27.34 -15.44
N ILE A 286 24.99 28.19 -16.47
CA ILE A 286 25.33 27.81 -17.84
C ILE A 286 26.76 28.21 -18.16
N ASP A 287 27.45 27.42 -18.97
CA ASP A 287 28.78 27.73 -19.50
C ASP A 287 28.69 28.08 -20.99
N CYS A 288 28.86 29.36 -21.31
CA CYS A 288 28.85 29.88 -22.67
C CYS A 288 30.18 29.69 -23.41
N GLY A 289 31.10 28.91 -22.82
CA GLY A 289 32.38 28.58 -23.39
C GLY A 289 33.40 29.70 -23.28
N GLY A 290 34.50 29.52 -24.01
CA GLY A 290 35.58 30.49 -24.10
C GLY A 290 35.51 31.31 -25.38
N CYS A 291 36.14 32.48 -25.34
CA CYS A 291 36.47 33.20 -26.57
C CYS A 291 37.57 32.46 -27.34
N SER A 292 37.68 32.72 -28.65
CA SER A 292 38.73 32.17 -29.51
C SER A 292 40.13 32.29 -28.87
N ASN A 293 40.99 31.29 -29.08
CA ASN A 293 42.31 31.12 -28.44
C ASN A 293 43.37 32.19 -28.77
N ALA A 294 43.00 33.34 -29.34
CA ALA A 294 43.92 34.43 -29.57
C ALA A 294 44.28 35.09 -28.22
N SER A 295 45.58 35.35 -28.01
CA SER A 295 46.09 35.91 -26.75
C SER A 295 45.53 37.28 -26.41
N ASN A 296 45.03 38.02 -27.41
CA ASN A 296 44.44 39.34 -27.23
C ASN A 296 42.92 39.30 -27.03
N ILE A 297 42.26 38.14 -27.08
CA ILE A 297 40.81 38.03 -26.86
C ILE A 297 40.55 37.49 -25.44
N SER A 298 39.69 38.15 -24.68
CA SER A 298 39.32 37.70 -23.34
C SER A 298 37.81 37.79 -23.11
N CYS A 299 37.31 36.94 -22.21
CA CYS A 299 35.92 37.00 -21.78
C CYS A 299 35.77 38.04 -20.67
N GLN A 300 35.03 39.11 -20.95
CA GLN A 300 34.76 40.19 -20.00
C GLN A 300 33.26 40.49 -20.00
N ASN A 301 32.65 40.50 -18.81
CA ASN A 301 31.19 40.67 -18.67
C ASN A 301 30.38 39.75 -19.61
N ASN A 302 30.81 38.48 -19.72
CA ASN A 302 30.21 37.46 -20.57
C ASN A 302 30.16 37.80 -22.07
N GLN A 303 31.04 38.70 -22.53
CA GLN A 303 31.25 38.99 -23.93
C GLN A 303 32.72 38.85 -24.31
N CYS A 304 32.95 38.41 -25.54
CA CYS A 304 34.29 38.34 -26.10
C CYS A 304 34.74 39.73 -26.52
N CYS A 305 35.76 40.23 -25.85
CA CYS A 305 36.38 41.50 -26.16
C CYS A 305 37.75 41.26 -26.77
N GLU A 306 37.97 41.83 -27.96
CA GLU A 306 39.27 41.85 -28.62
C GLU A 306 40.05 43.06 -28.13
N GLY A 307 41.08 42.80 -27.32
CA GLY A 307 41.98 43.82 -26.81
C GLY A 307 43.10 44.14 -27.78
N GLU A 308 43.82 45.21 -27.47
CA GLU A 308 45.00 45.65 -28.20
C GLU A 308 46.14 44.63 -28.15
N PHE A 309 46.99 44.62 -29.19
CA PHE A 309 48.21 43.81 -29.19
C PHE A 309 49.29 44.47 -28.33
N ASP A 310 50.28 43.66 -27.90
CA ASP A 310 51.43 44.13 -27.12
C ASP A 310 52.09 45.37 -27.74
N ALA A 311 52.23 45.44 -29.05
CA ALA A 311 52.84 46.59 -29.74
C ALA A 311 52.10 47.91 -29.45
N ASP A 312 50.78 47.89 -29.48
CA ASP A 312 49.94 49.06 -29.25
C ASP A 312 49.94 49.47 -27.77
N LEU A 313 49.87 48.48 -26.86
CA LEU A 313 49.95 48.72 -25.42
C LEU A 313 51.34 49.21 -24.98
N CYS A 314 52.40 48.79 -25.66
CA CYS A 314 53.76 49.28 -25.44
C CYS A 314 53.93 50.73 -25.90
N ALA A 315 53.30 51.11 -27.02
CA ALA A 315 53.24 52.50 -27.44
C ALA A 315 52.48 53.37 -26.42
N LEU A 316 51.33 52.88 -25.92
CA LEU A 316 50.53 53.59 -24.91
C LEU A 316 51.28 53.78 -23.58
N THR A 317 52.06 52.78 -23.17
CA THR A 317 52.86 52.81 -21.93
C THR A 317 54.23 53.47 -22.09
N ASN A 318 54.54 54.04 -23.26
CA ASN A 318 55.84 54.63 -23.62
C ASN A 318 57.02 53.68 -23.31
N ARG A 319 56.88 52.41 -23.67
CA ARG A 319 57.89 51.36 -23.46
C ARG A 319 58.44 50.85 -24.79
N GLN A 320 59.77 50.89 -24.93
CA GLN A 320 60.51 50.41 -26.09
C GLN A 320 61.10 49.01 -25.91
N CYS A 321 61.15 48.52 -24.67
CA CYS A 321 61.76 47.24 -24.32
C CYS A 321 61.22 46.72 -22.98
N GLY A 322 61.38 45.42 -22.76
CA GLY A 322 61.07 44.75 -21.49
C GLY A 322 59.60 44.34 -21.33
N GLN A 323 59.26 43.85 -20.13
CA GLN A 323 57.90 43.42 -19.79
C GLN A 323 57.20 44.48 -18.94
N ALA A 324 55.89 44.60 -19.10
CA ALA A 324 55.06 45.47 -18.25
C ALA A 324 53.69 44.87 -18.01
N MET A 325 53.01 45.34 -16.96
CA MET A 325 51.56 45.13 -16.84
C MET A 325 50.86 46.30 -17.50
N ALA A 326 49.97 46.02 -18.45
CA ALA A 326 49.07 47.01 -19.02
C ALA A 326 47.63 46.54 -18.90
N THR A 327 46.71 47.49 -18.82
CA THR A 327 45.27 47.23 -18.94
C THR A 327 44.86 47.59 -20.35
N ASP A 328 44.24 46.66 -21.04
CA ASP A 328 43.72 46.90 -22.39
C ASP A 328 42.33 47.57 -22.35
N SER A 329 41.79 47.90 -23.51
CA SER A 329 40.43 48.45 -23.66
C SER A 329 39.32 47.52 -23.17
N CYS A 330 39.62 46.24 -22.97
CA CYS A 330 38.73 45.24 -22.39
C CYS A 330 38.78 45.24 -20.84
N ASN A 331 39.55 46.14 -20.22
CA ASN A 331 39.87 46.14 -18.79
C ASN A 331 40.62 44.89 -18.31
N ALA A 332 41.17 44.08 -19.23
CA ALA A 332 41.97 42.93 -18.88
C ALA A 332 43.40 43.39 -18.56
N GLN A 333 43.92 42.98 -17.40
CA GLN A 333 45.31 43.23 -17.02
C GLN A 333 46.21 42.14 -17.60
N ARG A 334 47.18 42.54 -18.43
CA ARG A 334 48.02 41.61 -19.20
C ARG A 334 49.50 41.94 -19.02
N THR A 335 50.34 40.91 -19.01
CA THR A 335 51.78 41.09 -19.16
C THR A 335 52.08 41.31 -20.64
N ILE A 336 52.49 42.52 -21.00
CA ILE A 336 52.88 42.90 -22.37
C ILE A 336 54.39 42.82 -22.56
N HIS A 337 54.82 42.44 -23.75
CA HIS A 337 56.22 42.33 -24.14
C HIS A 337 56.59 43.42 -25.14
N CYS A 338 57.27 44.47 -24.66
CA CYS A 338 57.63 45.65 -25.46
C CYS A 338 58.89 45.48 -26.30
N GLY A 339 59.13 44.27 -26.80
CA GLY A 339 60.30 43.94 -27.59
C GLY A 339 61.61 43.93 -26.80
N SER A 340 62.70 43.80 -27.55
CA SER A 340 64.08 43.82 -27.07
C SER A 340 64.85 44.92 -27.80
N CYS A 341 65.93 45.40 -27.19
CA CYS A 341 66.72 46.46 -27.81
C CYS A 341 67.41 45.98 -29.11
N PRO A 342 67.41 46.81 -30.16
CA PRO A 342 67.86 46.42 -31.51
C PRO A 342 69.35 46.11 -31.60
N SER A 343 70.19 46.67 -30.71
CA SER A 343 71.62 46.39 -30.69
C SER A 343 72.01 45.52 -29.49
N THR A 344 73.03 44.68 -29.66
CA THR A 344 73.56 43.82 -28.59
C THR A 344 74.24 44.60 -27.45
N ASN A 345 74.50 45.90 -27.67
CA ASN A 345 75.15 46.78 -26.70
C ASN A 345 74.15 47.72 -26.00
N GLU A 346 72.85 47.58 -26.30
CA GLU A 346 71.79 48.29 -25.60
C GLU A 346 71.21 47.43 -24.48
N VAL A 347 71.04 48.06 -23.32
CA VAL A 347 70.36 47.42 -22.18
C VAL A 347 69.01 48.10 -22.01
N CYS A 348 67.97 47.30 -21.73
CA CYS A 348 66.66 47.85 -21.42
C CYS A 348 66.65 48.44 -20.02
N GLN A 349 66.63 49.78 -19.91
CA GLN A 349 66.56 50.48 -18.64
C GLN A 349 65.55 51.61 -18.71
N ASN A 350 64.76 51.76 -17.63
CA ASN A 350 63.68 52.75 -17.55
C ASN A 350 62.79 52.78 -18.80
N ASN A 351 62.41 51.60 -19.29
CA ASN A 351 61.49 51.43 -20.42
C ASN A 351 62.04 51.86 -21.78
N ALA A 352 63.32 52.26 -21.87
CA ALA A 352 63.98 52.69 -23.08
C ALA A 352 65.24 51.87 -23.35
N CYS A 353 65.61 51.77 -24.62
CA CYS A 353 66.88 51.17 -25.00
C CYS A 353 67.99 52.19 -24.79
N CYS A 354 68.87 51.90 -23.84
CA CYS A 354 70.00 52.76 -23.55
C CYS A 354 71.27 52.13 -24.13
N LEU A 355 71.93 52.88 -25.02
CA LEU A 355 73.23 52.51 -25.54
C LEU A 355 74.27 52.73 -24.43
N GLY A 356 74.81 51.64 -23.90
CA GLY A 356 75.85 51.71 -22.89
C GLY A 356 77.13 52.34 -23.45
N GLU A 357 77.85 53.06 -22.60
CA GLU A 357 79.20 53.54 -22.92
C GLU A 357 80.14 52.35 -23.24
N THR A 358 81.06 52.56 -24.17
CA THR A 358 82.14 51.60 -24.40
C THR A 358 83.06 51.51 -23.18
N GLU A 359 83.81 50.42 -23.03
CA GLU A 359 84.76 50.29 -21.92
C GLU A 359 85.79 51.43 -21.90
N ALA A 360 86.21 51.93 -23.07
CA ALA A 360 87.12 53.08 -23.18
C ALA A 360 86.50 54.38 -22.66
N GLU A 361 85.21 54.63 -22.95
CA GLU A 361 84.47 55.78 -22.45
C GLU A 361 84.23 55.67 -20.93
N LEU A 362 83.89 54.47 -20.45
CA LEU A 362 83.73 54.19 -19.02
C LEU A 362 85.02 54.41 -18.23
N CYS A 363 86.15 53.92 -18.73
CA CYS A 363 87.47 54.15 -18.12
C CYS A 363 87.83 55.62 -18.08
N SER A 364 87.54 56.36 -19.16
CA SER A 364 87.80 57.80 -19.24
C SER A 364 86.94 58.57 -18.23
N ARG A 365 85.66 58.23 -18.10
CA ARG A 365 84.72 58.89 -17.16
C ARG A 365 84.98 58.52 -15.71
N ALA A 366 85.34 57.28 -15.44
CA ALA A 366 85.70 56.81 -14.10
C ALA A 366 87.04 57.37 -13.61
N GLY A 367 87.82 58.01 -14.50
CA GLY A 367 89.13 58.56 -14.17
C GLY A 367 90.19 57.48 -13.92
N THR A 368 89.93 56.24 -14.34
CA THR A 368 90.77 55.06 -14.10
C THR A 368 91.60 54.74 -15.34
N MET A 369 92.93 54.84 -15.25
CA MET A 369 93.83 54.65 -16.40
C MET A 369 94.34 53.22 -16.59
N CYS A 370 94.19 52.38 -15.57
CA CYS A 370 94.56 50.96 -15.60
C CYS A 370 93.69 50.16 -14.61
N GLY A 371 93.82 48.83 -14.58
CA GLY A 371 93.19 47.95 -13.59
C GLY A 371 91.69 47.66 -13.77
N ASP A 372 91.15 46.80 -12.90
CA ASP A 372 89.73 46.43 -12.85
C ASP A 372 88.94 47.41 -11.97
N SER A 373 87.81 47.88 -12.46
CA SER A 373 86.88 48.72 -11.71
C SER A 373 85.43 48.31 -12.01
N THR A 374 84.49 48.69 -11.14
CA THR A 374 83.06 48.56 -11.42
C THR A 374 82.45 49.94 -11.48
N VAL A 375 81.97 50.32 -12.66
CA VAL A 375 81.47 51.67 -12.93
C VAL A 375 80.04 51.55 -13.42
N THR A 376 79.15 52.35 -12.84
CA THR A 376 77.80 52.50 -13.34
C THR A 376 77.85 53.31 -14.62
N ASP A 377 77.44 52.70 -15.75
CA ASP A 377 77.34 53.37 -17.04
C ASP A 377 76.26 54.47 -17.06
N THR A 378 76.19 55.26 -18.13
CA THR A 378 75.14 56.27 -18.35
C THR A 378 73.73 55.71 -18.36
N CYS A 379 73.58 54.40 -18.55
CA CYS A 379 72.30 53.71 -18.50
C CYS A 379 71.87 53.40 -17.06
N GLY A 380 72.81 53.39 -16.11
CA GLY A 380 72.58 53.04 -14.72
C GLY A 380 72.95 51.59 -14.40
N THR A 381 73.55 50.86 -15.34
CA THR A 381 74.02 49.48 -15.13
C THR A 381 75.44 49.49 -14.58
N ALA A 382 75.66 48.81 -13.44
CA ALA A 382 77.00 48.58 -12.92
C ALA A 382 77.75 47.58 -13.81
N ARG A 383 78.81 48.03 -14.48
CA ARG A 383 79.61 47.20 -15.38
C ARG A 383 81.02 47.01 -14.82
N PRO A 384 81.52 45.78 -14.70
CA PRO A 384 82.93 45.55 -14.50
C PRO A 384 83.65 45.99 -15.77
N ILE A 385 84.62 46.88 -15.64
CA ILE A 385 85.47 47.35 -16.72
C ILE A 385 86.91 47.03 -16.38
N ASN A 386 87.69 46.69 -17.40
CA ASN A 386 89.13 46.56 -17.28
C ASN A 386 89.80 47.64 -18.13
N CYS A 387 90.41 48.61 -17.47
CA CYS A 387 90.99 49.77 -18.13
C CYS A 387 92.42 49.54 -18.62
N SER A 388 92.79 48.30 -18.98
CA SER A 388 94.14 47.87 -19.37
C SER A 388 94.65 48.40 -20.72
N GLY A 389 94.56 49.72 -20.92
CA GLY A 389 95.48 50.40 -21.82
C GLY A 389 96.93 50.18 -21.36
N PRO A 390 97.91 50.05 -22.28
CA PRO A 390 99.30 49.92 -21.88
C PRO A 390 99.75 51.20 -21.19
N CYS A 391 100.14 51.10 -19.92
CA CYS A 391 100.84 52.19 -19.25
C CYS A 391 102.04 52.63 -20.11
N PRO A 392 102.34 53.93 -20.20
CA PRO A 392 103.51 54.42 -20.93
C PRO A 392 104.79 53.68 -20.51
N PRO A 393 105.79 53.53 -21.40
CA PRO A 393 107.02 52.81 -21.10
C PRO A 393 107.63 53.27 -19.77
N ASN A 394 108.02 52.31 -18.93
CA ASN A 394 108.51 52.49 -17.54
C ASN A 394 107.45 52.79 -16.47
N ARG A 395 106.16 52.54 -16.74
CA ARG A 395 105.12 52.56 -15.70
C ARG A 395 104.38 51.23 -15.58
N THR A 396 104.03 50.86 -14.35
CA THR A 396 103.19 49.70 -14.00
C THR A 396 101.92 50.19 -13.32
N CYS A 397 100.84 49.41 -13.43
CA CYS A 397 99.62 49.73 -12.69
C CYS A 397 99.85 49.49 -11.19
N GLY A 398 99.50 50.47 -10.35
CA GLY A 398 99.74 50.42 -8.90
C GLY A 398 98.86 49.37 -8.20
N THR A 399 99.42 48.63 -7.24
CA THR A 399 98.77 47.46 -6.61
C THR A 399 97.79 47.78 -5.47
N VAL A 400 97.67 49.03 -5.04
CA VAL A 400 96.91 49.42 -3.84
C VAL A 400 95.53 50.03 -4.15
N ASN A 401 95.31 50.40 -5.41
CA ASN A 401 94.09 51.07 -5.87
C ASN A 401 93.86 50.90 -7.38
N ASN A 402 94.79 50.30 -8.15
CA ASN A 402 94.63 50.01 -9.58
C ASN A 402 94.30 51.22 -10.48
N GLU A 403 94.16 52.45 -9.96
CA GLU A 403 93.58 53.58 -10.72
C GLU A 403 94.60 54.36 -11.57
N TRP A 404 95.91 54.24 -11.30
CA TRP A 404 96.96 55.09 -11.92
C TRP A 404 98.25 54.33 -12.30
N CYS A 405 98.87 54.73 -13.43
CA CYS A 405 100.17 54.22 -13.88
C CYS A 405 101.36 54.89 -13.15
N CYS A 406 102.21 54.11 -12.46
CA CYS A 406 103.33 54.61 -11.64
C CYS A 406 104.71 54.18 -12.14
N ARG A 407 105.77 54.98 -11.91
CA ARG A 407 107.15 54.61 -12.27
C ARG A 407 107.70 53.54 -11.32
N ASN A 408 108.30 52.49 -11.88
CA ASN A 408 108.96 51.42 -11.12
C ASN A 408 110.17 51.96 -10.34
N SER A 409 109.95 52.37 -9.09
CA SER A 409 111.00 52.76 -8.13
C SER A 409 110.53 52.52 -6.69
N GLY A 410 110.19 51.28 -6.33
CA GLY A 410 110.24 50.79 -4.95
C GLY A 410 109.46 51.55 -3.87
N GLY A 411 108.28 52.12 -4.16
CA GLY A 411 107.43 52.73 -3.13
C GLY A 411 105.96 52.73 -3.55
N ASN A 412 105.07 52.39 -2.62
CA ASN A 412 103.62 52.40 -2.78
C ASN A 412 103.14 53.70 -3.46
N CYS A 413 102.32 53.54 -4.51
CA CYS A 413 101.50 54.64 -5.00
C CYS A 413 100.36 54.84 -4.02
N GLY A 414 100.29 56.03 -3.41
CA GLY A 414 99.13 56.47 -2.64
C GLY A 414 98.04 56.94 -3.59
#